data_AF-A0A4Q3AGG5-F1
#
_entry.id   AF-A0A4Q3AGG5-F1
#
_cell.length_a   1.000
_cell.length_b   1.000
_cell.length_c   1.000
_cell.angle_alpha   90.00
_cell.angle_beta   90.00
_cell.angle_gamma   90.00
#
_symmetry.space_group_name_H-M   'P 1'
#
loop_
_entity.id
_entity.type
_entity.pdbx_description
1 polymer ?
#
loop_
_entity_poly.entity_id
_entity_poly.type
_entity_poly.pdbx_seq_one_letter_code
_entity_poly.pdbx_strand_id
1 'polypeptide(L)' 'LTEVAAAAGFADQAHMTRVFKRYAGLTPAAWIRAHVPM' A
#
# COMPACT_ATOMS: atom_id res chain seq x y z
N LEU A 1 -0.68 4.01 -6.86
CA LEU A 1 -1.24 3.38 -5.63
C LEU A 1 -2.77 3.35 -5.64
N THR A 2 -3.46 4.41 -6.08
CA THR A 2 -4.94 4.40 -6.19
C THR A 2 -5.45 3.34 -7.18
N GLU A 3 -4.85 3.25 -8.36
CA GLU A 3 -5.17 2.19 -9.33
C GLU A 3 -4.88 0.79 -8.77
N VAL A 4 -3.79 0.64 -8.02
CA VAL A 4 -3.43 -0.62 -7.34
C VAL A 4 -4.47 -0.97 -6.27
N ALA A 5 -4.97 0.03 -5.53
CA ALA A 5 -6.02 -0.18 -4.54
C ALA A 5 -7.29 -0.71 -5.21
N ALA A 6 -7.73 -0.09 -6.30
CA ALA A 6 -8.89 -0.53 -7.06
C ALA A 6 -8.68 -1.92 -7.68
N ALA A 7 -7.53 -2.18 -8.30
CA ALA A 7 -7.19 -3.47 -8.90
C ALA A 7 -7.09 -4.60 -7.85
N ALA A 8 -6.68 -4.28 -6.62
CA ALA A 8 -6.66 -5.22 -5.51
C ALA A 8 -8.01 -5.34 -4.77
N GLY A 9 -9.07 -4.68 -5.24
CA GLY A 9 -10.42 -4.75 -4.68
C GLY A 9 -10.67 -3.87 -3.45
N PHE A 10 -9.80 -2.90 -3.16
CA PHE A 10 -10.04 -1.92 -2.11
C PHE A 10 -10.94 -0.79 -2.59
N ALA A 11 -11.86 -0.38 -1.72
CA ALA A 11 -12.75 0.75 -1.97
C ALA A 11 -12.01 2.07 -2.28
N ASP A 12 -10.87 2.30 -1.63
CA ASP A 12 -10.02 3.45 -1.85
C ASP A 12 -8.57 3.20 -1.41
N GLN A 13 -7.68 4.14 -1.72
CA GLN A 13 -6.26 4.07 -1.39
C GLN A 13 -5.99 4.14 0.12
N ALA A 14 -6.82 4.83 0.90
CA ALA A 14 -6.65 4.93 2.34
C ALA A 14 -7.01 3.60 3.04
N HIS A 15 -8.05 2.91 2.57
CA HIS A 15 -8.43 1.56 3.01
C HIS A 15 -7.29 0.58 2.77
N MET A 16 -6.77 0.53 1.54
CA MET A 16 -5.60 -0.29 1.22
C MET A 16 -4.42 0.04 2.14
N THR A 17 -4.14 1.32 2.38
CA THR A 17 -2.99 1.74 3.21
C THR A 17 -3.14 1.33 4.67
N ARG A 18 -4.34 1.46 5.25
CA ARG A 18 -4.63 1.00 6.63
C ARG A 18 -4.43 -0.50 6.77
N VAL A 19 -4.96 -1.27 5.82
CA VAL A 19 -4.85 -2.74 5.80
C VAL A 19 -3.39 -3.16 5.59
N PHE A 20 -2.72 -2.61 4.58
CA PHE A 20 -1.32 -2.90 4.31
C PHE A 20 -0.43 -2.60 5.51
N LYS A 21 -0.60 -1.44 6.17
CA LYS A 21 0.15 -1.11 7.38
C LYS A 21 -0.13 -2.08 8.54
N ARG A 22 -1.37 -2.56 8.69
CA ARG A 22 -1.72 -3.55 9.72
C ARG A 22 -0.96 -4.87 9.53
N TYR A 23 -0.74 -5.30 8.28
CA TYR A 23 -0.09 -6.58 7.97
C TYR A 23 1.43 -6.46 7.79
N ALA A 24 1.91 -5.43 7.08
CA ALA A 24 3.32 -5.24 6.74
C ALA A 24 4.08 -4.31 7.69
N GLY A 25 3.39 -3.67 8.65
CA GLY A 25 3.97 -2.73 9.62
C GLY A 25 4.32 -1.34 9.05
N LEU A 26 4.43 -1.21 7.73
CA LEU A 26 4.79 0.01 7.01
C LEU A 26 3.68 0.42 6.04
N THR A 27 3.64 1.68 5.62
CA THR A 27 2.78 2.07 4.50
C THR A 27 3.36 1.55 3.18
N PRO A 28 2.54 1.35 2.12
CA PRO A 28 3.05 0.89 0.83
C PRO A 28 4.20 1.76 0.29
N ALA A 29 4.10 3.09 0.41
CA ALA A 29 5.14 4.00 -0.04
C ALA A 29 6.45 3.87 0.74
N ALA A 30 6.39 3.69 2.06
CA ALA A 30 7.57 3.45 2.89
C ALA A 30 8.21 2.10 2.57
N TRP A 31 7.38 1.06 2.37
CA TRP A 31 7.85 -0.26 1.97
C TRP A 31 8.58 -0.22 0.63
N ILE A 32 8.01 0.45 -0.38
CA ILE A 32 8.63 0.62 -1.71
C ILE A 32 9.98 1.32 -1.58
N ARG A 33 10.07 2.43 -0.85
CA ARG A 33 11.35 3.15 -0.66
C ARG A 33 12.42 2.30 0.03
N ALA A 34 12.02 1.36 0.89
CA ALA A 34 12.95 0.52 1.63
C ALA A 34 13.40 -0.74 0.84
N HIS A 35 12.60 -1.22 -0.12
CA HIS A 35 12.82 -2.52 -0.78
C HIS A 35 13.03 -2.44 -2.28
N VAL A 36 12.62 -1.34 -2.93
CA VAL A 36 12.83 -1.13 -4.36
C VAL A 36 14.05 -0.22 -4.52
N PRO A 37 15.18 -0.73 -5.04
CA PRO A 37 16.29 0.14 -5.42
C PRO A 37 15.82 1.09 -6.52
N MET A 38 16.17 2.37 -6.38
CA MET A 38 15.81 3.43 -7.34
C MET A 38 16.31 3.13 -8.74
#